data_AF-A0A2T1CPP4-F1
#
_entry.id   AF-A0A2T1CPP4-F1
#
_cell.length_a   1.000
_cell.length_b   1.000
_cell.length_c   1.000
_cell.angle_alpha   90.00
_cell.angle_beta   90.00
_cell.angle_gamma   90.00
#
_symmetry.space_group_name_H-M   'P 1'
#
loop_
_entity.id
_entity.type
_entity.pdbx_description
1 polymer ?
#
loop_
_entity_poly.entity_id
_entity_poly.type
_entity_poly.pdbx_seq_one_letter_code
_entity_poly.pdbx_strand_id
1 'polypeptide(L)'
;MLKQNKLPTGVLLQNAGLISTQQLQDALELQAQYTEMKLGEILALQQGLKAKTIDFFVDKWQEIIDQGQIFPLGYYLQKANLLNQQQIKVILQEQKNNHQKFGVIAVQKGWIKQETINFFLDNLSCKPPQPMSLNALEKYNQAKLHLEKKYADYSLILSRILAWTGGIPYLTKSIGQVFAKSDFNIPGGQEINTVDRFVKVTLIGKWQTSKAASSIRAISHSLLNNFRCDSKLLLKEYQDILISGNKKYQGNKEQKELLLLGLIVQENDWLKVSNIIYQHIFNQEFIANELEKKSLKTSNTIDINNSHPVKSASSIIEYNPQVSIEETVPAFTQTDAKAQPNSVPKQTISTTASLTRINSLVPLAAIALLIPLFLIINNYLASSKAEKIAANSTRKINELQQFCNGLNADSQSSLNLIAKLETNQQQLLSDFPASCDTALNQLRVTVAPQLGKEDKILEAIRHLCKVPGHSEMNIDAEVWLRRWYESASWGKETKFYLEEIEKHQNRNCPAAHFTEHKE
;
A
#
# COMPACT_ATOMS: atom_id res chain seq x y z
N MET A 1 -8.77 -35.57 0.11
CA MET A 1 -9.53 -35.88 -1.13
C MET A 1 -10.91 -35.24 -1.03
N LEU A 2 -11.10 -34.08 -1.66
CA LEU A 2 -12.40 -33.57 -2.13
C LEU A 2 -12.03 -32.67 -3.31
N LYS A 3 -12.02 -33.23 -4.53
CA LYS A 3 -11.98 -32.41 -5.75
C LYS A 3 -13.30 -31.63 -5.76
N GLN A 4 -13.29 -30.38 -5.32
CA GLN A 4 -14.39 -29.46 -5.62
C GLN A 4 -14.49 -29.43 -7.15
N ASN A 5 -15.62 -29.89 -7.71
CA ASN A 5 -15.92 -29.81 -9.13
C ASN A 5 -16.04 -28.33 -9.52
N LYS A 6 -14.91 -27.67 -9.76
CA LYS A 6 -14.90 -26.37 -10.42
C LYS A 6 -15.51 -26.56 -11.80
N LEU A 7 -16.64 -25.92 -12.04
CA LEU A 7 -17.21 -25.83 -13.38
C LEU A 7 -16.13 -25.31 -14.34
N PRO A 8 -15.98 -25.90 -15.54
CA PRO A 8 -15.10 -25.36 -16.56
C PRO A 8 -15.43 -23.89 -16.81
N THR A 9 -14.40 -23.06 -16.97
CA THR A 9 -14.54 -21.59 -17.08
C THR A 9 -15.58 -21.17 -18.11
N GLY A 10 -15.59 -21.81 -19.28
CA GLY A 10 -16.57 -21.52 -20.33
C GLY A 10 -18.01 -21.76 -19.89
N VAL A 11 -18.29 -22.90 -19.26
CA VAL A 11 -19.61 -23.24 -18.74
C VAL A 11 -20.03 -22.29 -17.62
N LEU A 12 -19.09 -21.89 -16.75
CA LEU A 12 -19.37 -20.92 -15.69
C LEU A 12 -19.77 -19.55 -16.26
N LEU A 13 -19.03 -19.05 -17.25
CA LEU A 13 -19.32 -17.77 -17.91
C LEU A 13 -20.64 -17.82 -18.69
N GLN A 14 -20.94 -18.95 -19.32
CA GLN A 14 -22.20 -19.20 -20.02
C GLN A 14 -23.38 -19.18 -19.05
N ASN A 15 -23.27 -19.91 -17.93
CA ASN A 15 -24.29 -19.92 -16.88
C ASN A 15 -24.50 -18.53 -16.26
N ALA A 16 -23.45 -17.71 -16.22
CA ALA A 16 -23.53 -16.30 -15.80
C ALA A 16 -24.14 -15.36 -16.85
N GLY A 17 -24.56 -15.87 -18.02
CA GLY A 17 -25.12 -15.09 -19.12
C GLY A 17 -24.11 -14.15 -19.80
N LEU A 18 -22.81 -14.32 -19.51
CA LEU A 18 -21.74 -13.46 -20.01
C LEU A 18 -21.31 -13.84 -21.42
N ILE A 19 -21.47 -15.11 -21.78
CA ILE A 19 -21.28 -15.64 -23.14
C ILE A 19 -22.46 -16.52 -23.54
N SER A 20 -22.75 -16.60 -24.83
CA SER A 20 -23.73 -17.52 -25.40
C SER A 20 -23.11 -18.89 -25.63
N THR A 21 -23.96 -19.90 -25.88
CA THR A 21 -23.53 -21.23 -26.30
C THR A 21 -22.67 -21.20 -27.56
N GLN A 22 -23.06 -20.38 -28.54
CA GLN A 22 -22.30 -20.24 -29.79
C GLN A 22 -20.92 -19.64 -29.53
N GLN A 23 -20.85 -18.56 -28.74
CA GLN A 23 -19.59 -17.91 -28.40
C GLN A 23 -18.63 -18.85 -27.67
N LEU A 24 -19.14 -19.77 -26.84
CA LEU A 24 -18.33 -20.80 -26.20
C LEU A 24 -17.84 -21.86 -27.21
N GLN A 25 -18.70 -22.29 -28.13
CA GLN A 25 -18.34 -23.28 -29.16
C GLN A 25 -17.25 -22.75 -30.09
N ASP A 26 -17.42 -21.52 -30.61
CA ASP A 26 -16.45 -20.88 -31.49
C ASP A 26 -15.08 -20.74 -30.80
N ALA A 27 -15.09 -20.37 -29.52
CA ALA A 27 -13.86 -20.23 -28.73
C ALA A 27 -13.17 -21.57 -28.47
N LEU A 28 -13.94 -22.66 -28.27
CA LEU A 28 -13.40 -24.01 -28.12
C LEU A 28 -12.83 -24.55 -29.43
N GLU A 29 -13.47 -24.28 -30.56
CA GLU A 29 -12.98 -24.66 -31.89
C GLU A 29 -11.64 -23.97 -32.18
N LEU A 30 -11.53 -22.67 -31.89
CA LEU A 30 -10.28 -21.93 -32.04
C LEU A 30 -9.20 -22.41 -31.08
N GLN A 31 -9.56 -22.77 -29.84
CA GLN A 31 -8.60 -23.36 -28.92
C GLN A 31 -8.06 -24.70 -29.43
N ALA A 32 -8.89 -25.51 -30.10
CA ALA A 32 -8.46 -26.75 -30.71
C ALA A 32 -7.51 -26.53 -31.90
N GLN A 33 -7.69 -25.43 -32.65
CA GLN A 33 -6.80 -25.03 -33.75
C GLN A 33 -5.48 -24.42 -33.25
N TYR A 34 -5.51 -23.67 -32.13
CA TYR A 34 -4.36 -22.98 -31.55
C TYR A 34 -4.14 -23.44 -30.10
N THR A 35 -3.46 -24.58 -29.93
CA THR A 35 -3.34 -25.32 -28.66
C THR A 35 -2.68 -24.55 -27.51
N GLU A 36 -1.87 -23.53 -27.81
CA GLU A 36 -1.18 -22.71 -26.80
C GLU A 36 -2.06 -21.61 -26.19
N MET A 37 -3.22 -21.30 -26.78
CA MET A 37 -4.10 -20.24 -26.28
C MET A 37 -5.03 -20.75 -25.18
N LYS A 38 -5.20 -19.96 -24.12
CA LYS A 38 -6.18 -20.28 -23.07
C LYS A 38 -7.57 -19.84 -23.52
N LEU A 39 -8.59 -20.65 -23.21
CA LEU A 39 -10.00 -20.34 -23.51
C LEU A 39 -10.42 -18.93 -23.03
N GLY A 40 -9.97 -18.51 -21.85
CA GLY A 40 -10.24 -17.17 -21.33
C GLY A 40 -9.65 -16.04 -22.18
N GLU A 41 -8.48 -16.25 -22.77
CA GLU A 41 -7.82 -15.26 -23.65
C GLU A 41 -8.57 -15.13 -24.97
N ILE A 42 -9.00 -16.26 -25.54
CA ILE A 42 -9.82 -16.31 -26.76
C ILE A 42 -11.15 -15.56 -26.53
N LEU A 43 -11.84 -15.85 -25.42
CA LEU A 43 -13.08 -15.17 -25.06
C LEU A 43 -12.89 -13.66 -24.84
N ALA A 44 -11.77 -13.23 -24.27
CA ALA A 44 -11.46 -11.80 -24.12
C ALA A 44 -11.24 -11.12 -25.47
N LEU A 45 -10.52 -11.76 -26.38
CA LEU A 45 -10.18 -11.22 -27.70
C LEU A 45 -11.39 -11.12 -28.63
N GLN A 46 -12.28 -12.11 -28.60
CA GLN A 46 -13.37 -12.18 -29.57
C GLN A 46 -14.68 -11.56 -29.09
N GLN A 47 -14.95 -11.58 -27.78
CA GLN A 47 -16.29 -11.33 -27.25
C GLN A 47 -16.41 -10.03 -26.46
N GLY A 48 -15.35 -9.21 -26.42
CA GLY A 48 -15.32 -7.94 -25.70
C GLY A 48 -15.42 -8.08 -24.18
N LEU A 49 -15.34 -9.30 -23.65
CA LEU A 49 -15.25 -9.56 -22.22
C LEU A 49 -13.91 -9.07 -21.71
N LYS A 50 -13.95 -8.21 -20.70
CA LYS A 50 -12.73 -7.70 -20.08
C LYS A 50 -12.00 -8.87 -19.41
N ALA A 51 -10.69 -9.00 -19.61
CA ALA A 51 -9.87 -10.03 -18.96
C ALA A 51 -10.13 -10.09 -17.43
N LYS A 52 -10.21 -8.92 -16.79
CA LYS A 52 -10.54 -8.79 -15.36
C LYS A 52 -11.88 -9.43 -14.95
N THR A 53 -12.86 -9.46 -15.84
CA THR A 53 -14.14 -10.14 -15.59
C THR A 53 -13.93 -11.66 -15.62
N ILE A 54 -13.20 -12.17 -16.59
CA ILE A 54 -12.86 -13.60 -16.69
C ILE A 54 -12.06 -14.02 -15.46
N ASP A 55 -11.01 -13.28 -15.10
CA ASP A 55 -10.18 -13.51 -13.91
C ASP A 55 -11.04 -13.60 -12.63
N PHE A 56 -12.06 -12.74 -12.50
CA PHE A 56 -12.98 -12.81 -11.37
C PHE A 56 -13.72 -14.15 -11.29
N PHE A 57 -14.29 -14.63 -12.40
CA PHE A 57 -15.03 -15.89 -12.40
C PHE A 57 -14.11 -17.11 -12.22
N VAL A 58 -12.89 -17.07 -12.77
CA VAL A 58 -11.93 -18.16 -12.67
C VAL A 58 -11.30 -18.27 -11.28
N ASP A 59 -10.85 -17.13 -10.74
CA ASP A 59 -10.00 -17.13 -9.54
C ASP A 59 -10.76 -16.78 -8.26
N LYS A 60 -11.84 -15.99 -8.37
CA LYS A 60 -12.51 -15.39 -7.21
C LYS A 60 -13.89 -15.93 -6.91
N TRP A 61 -14.62 -16.41 -7.92
CA TRP A 61 -16.01 -16.83 -7.73
C TRP A 61 -16.18 -17.93 -6.67
N GLN A 62 -15.44 -19.04 -6.80
CA GLN A 62 -15.53 -20.12 -5.81
C GLN A 62 -15.09 -19.65 -4.42
N GLU A 63 -14.08 -18.78 -4.34
CA GLU A 63 -13.62 -18.21 -3.08
C GLU A 63 -14.74 -17.43 -2.37
N ILE A 64 -15.53 -16.67 -3.13
CA ILE A 64 -16.67 -15.89 -2.63
C ILE A 64 -17.78 -16.81 -2.13
N ILE A 65 -18.12 -17.86 -2.88
CA ILE A 65 -19.15 -18.82 -2.47
C ILE A 65 -18.74 -19.53 -1.18
N ASP A 66 -17.50 -20.00 -1.10
CA ASP A 66 -16.98 -20.72 0.06
C ASP A 66 -16.88 -19.83 1.32
N GLN A 67 -16.72 -18.50 1.15
CA GLN A 67 -16.63 -17.56 2.27
C GLN A 67 -17.97 -17.28 2.96
N GLY A 68 -19.10 -17.47 2.27
CA GLY A 68 -20.46 -17.34 2.82
C GLY A 68 -20.90 -15.92 3.23
N GLN A 69 -20.00 -14.94 3.38
CA GLN A 69 -20.36 -13.58 3.74
C GLN A 69 -21.05 -12.85 2.57
N ILE A 70 -22.21 -12.26 2.85
CA ILE A 70 -23.02 -11.57 1.83
C ILE A 70 -22.72 -10.07 1.83
N PHE A 71 -22.36 -9.56 0.66
CA PHE A 71 -22.31 -8.14 0.37
C PHE A 71 -23.48 -7.72 -0.55
N PRO A 72 -23.81 -6.42 -0.66
CA PRO A 72 -24.80 -5.94 -1.61
C PRO A 72 -24.46 -6.38 -3.05
N LEU A 73 -25.46 -6.67 -3.88
CA LEU A 73 -25.25 -7.13 -5.26
C LEU A 73 -24.28 -6.25 -6.06
N GLY A 74 -24.40 -4.93 -5.93
CA GLY A 74 -23.50 -3.96 -6.59
C GLY A 74 -22.02 -4.14 -6.22
N TYR A 75 -21.70 -4.68 -5.04
CA TYR A 75 -20.33 -5.01 -4.64
C TYR A 75 -19.74 -6.09 -5.54
N TYR A 76 -20.47 -7.20 -5.74
CA TYR A 76 -19.99 -8.31 -6.56
C TYR A 76 -19.90 -7.94 -8.04
N LEU A 77 -20.90 -7.20 -8.54
CA LEU A 77 -20.88 -6.68 -9.91
C LEU A 77 -19.69 -5.74 -10.15
N GLN A 78 -19.30 -4.95 -9.12
CA GLN A 78 -18.08 -4.14 -9.19
C GLN A 78 -16.82 -4.98 -9.24
N LYS A 79 -16.72 -6.00 -8.38
CA LYS A 79 -15.55 -6.89 -8.31
C LYS A 79 -15.38 -7.72 -9.58
N ALA A 80 -16.49 -8.10 -10.21
CA ALA A 80 -16.53 -8.75 -11.51
C ALA A 80 -16.22 -7.80 -12.68
N ASN A 81 -15.98 -6.51 -12.40
CA ASN A 81 -15.73 -5.47 -13.41
C ASN A 81 -16.88 -5.33 -14.44
N LEU A 82 -18.08 -5.76 -14.04
CA LEU A 82 -19.32 -5.68 -14.80
C LEU A 82 -19.96 -4.30 -14.62
N LEU A 83 -19.83 -3.70 -13.44
CA LEU A 83 -20.22 -2.32 -13.17
C LEU A 83 -19.05 -1.52 -12.60
N ASN A 84 -18.92 -0.25 -12.98
CA ASN A 84 -17.96 0.67 -12.39
C ASN A 84 -18.57 1.49 -11.24
N GLN A 85 -17.73 2.25 -10.53
CA GLN A 85 -18.17 3.03 -9.37
C GLN A 85 -19.18 4.14 -9.73
N GLN A 86 -19.09 4.74 -10.92
CA GLN A 86 -20.03 5.76 -11.37
C GLN A 86 -21.40 5.14 -11.66
N GLN A 87 -21.44 4.02 -12.38
CA GLN A 87 -22.68 3.26 -12.64
C GLN A 87 -23.38 2.88 -11.35
N ILE A 88 -22.64 2.38 -10.36
CA ILE A 88 -23.20 2.05 -9.03
C ILE A 88 -23.77 3.29 -8.35
N LYS A 89 -23.06 4.44 -8.38
CA LYS A 89 -23.58 5.70 -7.80
C LYS A 89 -24.89 6.13 -8.47
N VAL A 90 -24.98 6.05 -9.78
CA VAL A 90 -26.19 6.38 -10.54
C VAL A 90 -27.35 5.47 -10.12
N ILE A 91 -27.14 4.15 -10.07
CA ILE A 91 -28.18 3.21 -9.64
C ILE A 91 -28.64 3.50 -8.20
N LEU A 92 -27.70 3.74 -7.28
CA LEU A 92 -28.03 4.04 -5.88
C LEU A 92 -28.77 5.37 -5.71
N GLN A 93 -28.51 6.36 -6.57
CA GLN A 93 -29.26 7.62 -6.58
C GLN A 93 -30.70 7.40 -7.06
N GLU A 94 -30.88 6.66 -8.16
CA GLU A 94 -32.20 6.36 -8.72
C GLU A 94 -33.05 5.47 -7.80
N GLN A 95 -32.41 4.52 -7.13
CA GLN A 95 -33.08 3.66 -6.14
C GLN A 95 -33.67 4.45 -4.96
N LYS A 96 -33.11 5.61 -4.61
CA LYS A 96 -33.66 6.49 -3.56
C LYS A 96 -34.98 7.13 -3.98
N ASN A 97 -35.18 7.39 -5.27
CA ASN A 97 -36.31 8.11 -5.80
C ASN A 97 -37.45 7.17 -6.23
N ASN A 98 -37.10 5.96 -6.68
CA ASN A 98 -38.03 5.09 -7.41
C ASN A 98 -38.35 3.77 -6.67
N HIS A 99 -37.66 3.48 -5.56
CA HIS A 99 -37.75 2.23 -4.78
C HIS A 99 -37.53 0.91 -5.55
N GLN A 100 -37.09 0.97 -6.81
CA GLN A 100 -36.78 -0.22 -7.62
C GLN A 100 -35.54 -0.95 -7.08
N LYS A 101 -35.48 -2.27 -7.26
CA LYS A 101 -34.32 -3.08 -6.85
C LYS A 101 -33.10 -2.72 -7.71
N PHE A 102 -31.91 -2.68 -7.10
CA PHE A 102 -30.63 -2.40 -7.77
C PHE A 102 -30.45 -3.12 -9.12
N GLY A 103 -30.69 -4.43 -9.14
CA GLY A 103 -30.53 -5.24 -10.36
C GLY A 103 -31.48 -4.85 -11.48
N VAL A 104 -32.72 -4.45 -11.15
CA VAL A 104 -33.72 -4.02 -12.15
C VAL A 104 -33.27 -2.75 -12.86
N ILE A 105 -32.77 -1.77 -12.10
CA ILE A 105 -32.27 -0.51 -12.66
C ILE A 105 -31.05 -0.78 -13.56
N ALA A 106 -30.13 -1.67 -13.13
CA ALA A 106 -28.96 -2.04 -13.91
C ALA A 106 -29.32 -2.68 -15.27
N VAL A 107 -30.38 -3.51 -15.29
CA VAL A 107 -30.91 -4.13 -16.50
C VAL A 107 -31.62 -3.12 -17.40
N GLN A 108 -32.48 -2.25 -16.83
CA GLN A 108 -33.17 -1.20 -17.58
C GLN A 108 -32.21 -0.21 -18.25
N LYS A 109 -31.05 0.06 -17.62
CA LYS A 109 -29.97 0.88 -18.18
C LYS A 109 -29.18 0.16 -19.29
N GLY A 110 -29.44 -1.11 -19.55
CA GLY A 110 -28.71 -1.93 -20.51
C GLY A 110 -27.27 -2.25 -20.10
N TRP A 111 -26.90 -2.03 -18.83
CA TRP A 111 -25.53 -2.22 -18.37
C TRP A 111 -25.22 -3.67 -18.03
N ILE A 112 -26.22 -4.44 -17.61
CA ILE A 112 -26.11 -5.85 -17.21
C ILE A 112 -27.34 -6.59 -17.74
N LYS A 113 -27.18 -7.85 -18.13
CA LYS A 113 -28.30 -8.70 -18.54
C LYS A 113 -29.05 -9.30 -17.34
N GLN A 114 -30.33 -9.60 -17.51
CA GLN A 114 -31.15 -10.18 -16.43
C GLN A 114 -30.60 -11.54 -15.96
N GLU A 115 -30.12 -12.36 -16.89
CA GLU A 115 -29.55 -13.68 -16.63
C GLU A 115 -28.32 -13.57 -15.71
N THR A 116 -27.47 -12.56 -15.95
CA THR A 116 -26.32 -12.30 -15.09
C THR A 116 -26.75 -11.92 -13.68
N ILE A 117 -27.78 -11.09 -13.52
CA ILE A 117 -28.31 -10.74 -12.20
C ILE A 117 -28.82 -12.00 -11.47
N ASN A 118 -29.61 -12.82 -12.16
CA ASN A 118 -30.17 -14.05 -11.59
C ASN A 118 -29.05 -15.01 -11.16
N PHE A 119 -28.04 -15.20 -12.00
CA PHE A 119 -26.88 -16.04 -11.66
C PHE A 119 -26.24 -15.65 -10.32
N PHE A 120 -25.99 -14.35 -10.08
CA PHE A 120 -25.43 -13.92 -8.79
C PHE A 120 -26.39 -14.20 -7.63
N LEU A 121 -27.69 -13.92 -7.80
CA LEU A 121 -28.68 -14.11 -6.73
C LEU A 121 -28.88 -15.59 -6.38
N ASP A 122 -28.88 -16.48 -7.38
CA ASP A 122 -29.12 -17.91 -7.21
C ASP A 122 -27.93 -18.63 -6.58
N ASN A 123 -26.71 -18.12 -6.79
CA ASN A 123 -25.48 -18.77 -6.35
C ASN A 123 -24.85 -18.16 -5.09
N LEU A 124 -25.14 -16.90 -4.76
CA LEU A 124 -24.66 -16.30 -3.52
C LEU A 124 -25.45 -16.85 -2.32
N SER A 125 -24.82 -17.74 -1.55
CA SER A 125 -25.44 -18.44 -0.41
C SER A 125 -25.83 -17.51 0.74
N CYS A 126 -27.05 -17.68 1.27
CA CYS A 126 -27.56 -16.97 2.45
C CYS A 126 -27.20 -17.66 3.77
N LYS A 127 -25.91 -17.78 4.11
CA LYS A 127 -25.47 -18.36 5.39
C LYS A 127 -24.58 -17.39 6.16
N PRO A 128 -24.69 -17.29 7.50
CA PRO A 128 -23.76 -16.50 8.30
C PRO A 128 -22.30 -16.96 8.06
N PRO A 129 -21.33 -16.03 7.94
CA PRO A 129 -19.94 -16.39 7.77
C PRO A 129 -19.45 -17.19 8.98
N GLN A 130 -18.77 -18.30 8.73
CA GLN A 130 -18.20 -19.13 9.78
C GLN A 130 -16.79 -18.62 10.11
N PRO A 131 -16.50 -18.21 11.36
CA PRO A 131 -15.17 -17.77 11.75
C PRO A 131 -14.10 -18.82 11.43
N MET A 132 -13.02 -18.38 10.79
CA MET A 132 -11.85 -19.21 10.53
C MET A 132 -11.11 -19.50 11.84
N SER A 133 -10.73 -20.75 12.07
CA SER A 133 -9.75 -21.09 13.10
C SER A 133 -8.33 -20.74 12.65
N LEU A 134 -7.39 -20.68 13.60
CA LEU A 134 -5.98 -20.47 13.28
C LEU A 134 -5.45 -21.54 12.32
N ASN A 135 -5.78 -22.81 12.54
CA ASN A 135 -5.41 -23.92 11.64
C ASN A 135 -6.00 -23.74 10.22
N ALA A 136 -7.26 -23.29 10.12
CA ALA A 136 -7.85 -22.98 8.80
C ALA A 136 -7.13 -21.82 8.10
N LEU A 137 -6.69 -20.81 8.87
CA LEU A 137 -5.90 -19.69 8.36
C LEU A 137 -4.48 -20.10 7.96
N GLU A 138 -3.82 -21.00 8.69
CA GLU A 138 -2.52 -21.57 8.35
C GLU A 138 -2.58 -22.39 7.05
N LYS A 139 -3.61 -23.24 6.90
CA LYS A 139 -3.86 -23.97 5.64
C LYS A 139 -4.06 -23.02 4.46
N TYR A 140 -4.83 -21.95 4.67
CA TYR A 140 -5.01 -20.92 3.65
C TYR A 140 -3.70 -20.18 3.34
N ASN A 141 -2.88 -19.90 4.36
CA ASN A 141 -1.56 -19.31 4.17
C ASN A 141 -0.68 -20.18 3.27
N GLN A 142 -0.51 -21.46 3.61
CA GLN A 142 0.28 -22.42 2.84
C GLN A 142 -0.18 -22.57 1.39
N ALA A 143 -1.48 -22.39 1.11
CA ALA A 143 -2.03 -22.57 -0.22
C ALA A 143 -2.05 -21.30 -1.08
N LYS A 144 -2.05 -20.10 -0.46
CA LYS A 144 -2.40 -18.84 -1.16
C LYS A 144 -1.58 -17.62 -0.77
N LEU A 145 -1.15 -17.50 0.48
CA LEU A 145 -0.47 -16.28 0.96
C LEU A 145 1.04 -16.44 0.97
N HIS A 146 1.53 -17.62 1.33
CA HIS A 146 2.95 -17.95 1.46
C HIS A 146 3.74 -16.94 2.32
N LEU A 147 3.15 -16.49 3.44
CA LEU A 147 3.79 -15.52 4.33
C LEU A 147 5.09 -16.05 4.96
N GLU A 148 5.20 -17.36 5.12
CA GLU A 148 6.39 -18.05 5.59
C GLU A 148 7.62 -17.81 4.70
N LYS A 149 7.40 -17.46 3.42
CA LYS A 149 8.49 -17.15 2.47
C LYS A 149 8.95 -15.70 2.55
N LYS A 150 8.34 -14.89 3.42
CA LYS A 150 8.51 -13.43 3.44
C LYS A 150 8.81 -12.85 4.81
N TYR A 151 8.26 -13.44 5.85
CA TYR A 151 8.36 -12.92 7.21
C TYR A 151 8.93 -14.00 8.13
N ALA A 152 9.88 -13.62 8.98
CA ALA A 152 10.52 -14.51 9.93
C ALA A 152 9.47 -15.18 10.84
N ASP A 153 8.64 -14.36 11.51
CA ASP A 153 7.58 -14.84 12.39
C ASP A 153 6.18 -14.68 11.78
N TYR A 154 5.95 -15.28 10.61
CA TYR A 154 4.65 -15.19 9.92
C TYR A 154 3.46 -15.66 10.77
N SER A 155 3.67 -16.56 11.74
CA SER A 155 2.65 -17.02 12.69
C SER A 155 2.13 -15.89 13.59
N LEU A 156 2.99 -14.94 13.97
CA LEU A 156 2.61 -13.73 14.71
C LEU A 156 1.73 -12.81 13.85
N ILE A 157 2.02 -12.70 12.55
CA ILE A 157 1.15 -11.97 11.60
C ILE A 157 -0.23 -12.64 11.52
N LEU A 158 -0.28 -13.95 11.28
CA LEU A 158 -1.55 -14.68 11.13
C LEU A 158 -2.40 -14.63 12.40
N SER A 159 -1.81 -14.90 13.56
CA SER A 159 -2.51 -14.84 14.85
C SER A 159 -3.01 -13.43 15.17
N ARG A 160 -2.21 -12.39 14.88
CA ARG A 160 -2.63 -11.01 15.12
C ARG A 160 -3.73 -10.56 14.17
N ILE A 161 -3.68 -10.95 12.90
CA ILE A 161 -4.78 -10.72 11.94
C ILE A 161 -6.04 -11.41 12.45
N LEU A 162 -5.95 -12.66 12.89
CA LEU A 162 -7.09 -13.40 13.42
C LEU A 162 -7.71 -12.70 14.64
N ALA A 163 -6.88 -12.23 15.57
CA ALA A 163 -7.32 -11.50 16.76
C ALA A 163 -8.10 -10.22 16.41
N TRP A 164 -7.62 -9.43 15.44
CA TRP A 164 -8.33 -8.22 15.01
C TRP A 164 -9.64 -8.50 14.28
N THR A 165 -9.68 -9.59 13.50
CA THR A 165 -10.79 -9.89 12.57
C THR A 165 -11.81 -10.87 13.12
N GLY A 166 -11.57 -11.47 14.28
CA GLY A 166 -12.41 -12.52 14.85
C GLY A 166 -12.56 -13.73 13.92
N GLY A 167 -11.63 -13.91 12.98
CA GLY A 167 -11.70 -14.97 11.96
C GLY A 167 -12.75 -14.78 10.87
N ILE A 168 -13.44 -13.64 10.76
CA ILE A 168 -14.43 -13.43 9.68
C ILE A 168 -13.75 -13.63 8.31
N PRO A 169 -14.12 -14.68 7.53
CA PRO A 169 -13.27 -15.20 6.46
C PRO A 169 -12.83 -14.18 5.42
N TYR A 170 -13.76 -13.39 4.88
CA TYR A 170 -13.42 -12.38 3.88
C TYR A 170 -12.43 -11.36 4.48
N LEU A 171 -12.74 -10.82 5.66
CA LEU A 171 -11.91 -9.80 6.30
C LEU A 171 -10.52 -10.36 6.62
N THR A 172 -10.43 -11.51 7.28
CA THR A 172 -9.18 -12.20 7.62
C THR A 172 -8.33 -12.48 6.37
N LYS A 173 -8.91 -13.10 5.33
CA LYS A 173 -8.19 -13.40 4.08
C LYS A 173 -7.75 -12.14 3.35
N SER A 174 -8.59 -11.11 3.32
CA SER A 174 -8.29 -9.85 2.64
C SER A 174 -7.11 -9.11 3.27
N ILE A 175 -7.02 -9.11 4.61
CA ILE A 175 -5.87 -8.53 5.32
C ILE A 175 -4.63 -9.40 5.07
N GLY A 176 -4.73 -10.72 5.18
CA GLY A 176 -3.61 -11.62 4.87
C GLY A 176 -3.07 -11.42 3.45
N GLN A 177 -3.94 -11.21 2.46
CA GLN A 177 -3.57 -10.90 1.09
C GLN A 177 -2.83 -9.56 0.95
N VAL A 178 -3.17 -8.55 1.78
CA VAL A 178 -2.41 -7.29 1.82
C VAL A 178 -0.98 -7.56 2.28
N PHE A 179 -0.78 -8.35 3.33
CA PHE A 179 0.56 -8.71 3.82
C PHE A 179 1.33 -9.56 2.80
N ALA A 180 0.67 -10.51 2.12
CA ALA A 180 1.32 -11.30 1.08
C ALA A 180 1.83 -10.42 -0.08
N LYS A 181 1.00 -9.47 -0.53
CA LYS A 181 1.26 -8.64 -1.72
C LYS A 181 1.96 -7.32 -1.46
N SER A 182 2.11 -6.91 -0.20
CA SER A 182 2.80 -5.66 0.14
C SER A 182 4.29 -5.80 -0.12
N ASP A 183 5.02 -4.70 0.00
CA ASP A 183 6.48 -4.72 0.06
C ASP A 183 6.98 -4.45 1.48
N PHE A 184 6.17 -4.76 2.49
CA PHE A 184 6.56 -4.50 3.88
C PHE A 184 7.81 -5.31 4.20
N ASN A 185 8.88 -4.59 4.56
CA ASN A 185 10.01 -5.16 5.25
C ASN A 185 9.70 -5.09 6.75
N ILE A 186 9.46 -6.23 7.38
CA ILE A 186 9.10 -6.32 8.79
C ILE A 186 10.26 -7.00 9.50
N PRO A 187 11.05 -6.25 10.30
CA PRO A 187 12.08 -6.85 11.14
C PRO A 187 11.44 -7.83 12.13
N GLY A 188 12.18 -8.89 12.50
CA GLY A 188 11.74 -9.85 13.51
C GLY A 188 11.34 -9.14 14.81
N GLY A 189 10.22 -9.55 15.39
CA GLY A 189 9.63 -8.95 16.58
C GLY A 189 8.74 -7.72 16.32
N GLN A 190 8.62 -7.25 15.07
CA GLN A 190 7.74 -6.11 14.71
C GLN A 190 6.45 -6.53 13.97
N GLU A 191 6.22 -7.82 13.78
CA GLU A 191 5.07 -8.40 13.07
C GLU A 191 3.74 -7.94 13.67
N ILE A 192 3.59 -8.11 14.99
CA ILE A 192 2.37 -7.72 15.72
C ILE A 192 2.13 -6.21 15.58
N ASN A 193 3.15 -5.40 15.84
CA ASN A 193 3.07 -3.94 15.78
C ASN A 193 2.73 -3.45 14.37
N THR A 194 3.22 -4.14 13.34
CA THR A 194 2.95 -3.79 11.95
C THR A 194 1.51 -4.12 11.57
N VAL A 195 0.99 -5.28 11.99
CA VAL A 195 -0.44 -5.60 11.83
C VAL A 195 -1.31 -4.58 12.54
N ASP A 196 -0.99 -4.23 13.78
CA ASP A 196 -1.72 -3.24 14.56
C ASP A 196 -1.75 -1.87 13.88
N ARG A 197 -0.59 -1.40 13.43
CA ARG A 197 -0.47 -0.12 12.73
C ARG A 197 -1.27 -0.14 11.44
N PHE A 198 -1.19 -1.21 10.66
CA PHE A 198 -1.97 -1.35 9.43
C PHE A 198 -3.47 -1.28 9.71
N VAL A 199 -3.96 -2.07 10.68
CA VAL A 199 -5.38 -2.10 11.03
C VAL A 199 -5.85 -0.72 11.53
N LYS A 200 -5.15 -0.14 12.51
CA LYS A 200 -5.53 1.15 13.11
C LYS A 200 -5.50 2.30 12.08
N VAL A 201 -4.41 2.44 11.33
CA VAL A 201 -4.26 3.57 10.40
C VAL A 201 -5.08 3.39 9.13
N THR A 202 -5.14 2.17 8.59
CA THR A 202 -5.72 1.93 7.26
C THR A 202 -7.15 1.45 7.32
N LEU A 203 -7.43 0.45 8.16
CA LEU A 203 -8.75 -0.19 8.20
C LEU A 203 -9.73 0.52 9.13
N ILE A 204 -9.25 1.14 10.22
CA ILE A 204 -10.08 1.93 11.14
C ILE A 204 -10.02 3.40 10.75
N GLY A 205 -8.84 4.02 10.71
CA GLY A 205 -8.70 5.46 10.48
C GLY A 205 -9.07 5.93 9.06
N LYS A 206 -9.04 5.03 8.06
CA LYS A 206 -9.30 5.37 6.65
C LYS A 206 -10.34 4.44 6.02
N TRP A 207 -11.26 3.91 6.81
CA TRP A 207 -12.20 2.88 6.35
C TRP A 207 -13.12 3.36 5.23
N GLN A 208 -13.51 4.64 5.23
CA GLN A 208 -14.37 5.24 4.21
C GLN A 208 -13.69 5.42 2.84
N THR A 209 -12.36 5.39 2.76
CA THR A 209 -11.62 5.72 1.53
C THR A 209 -10.66 4.63 1.08
N SER A 210 -10.04 3.89 2.01
CA SER A 210 -9.03 2.89 1.71
C SER A 210 -9.58 1.73 0.88
N LYS A 211 -8.88 1.32 -0.18
CA LYS A 211 -9.26 0.14 -0.98
C LYS A 211 -9.30 -1.13 -0.12
N ALA A 212 -8.40 -1.26 0.86
CA ALA A 212 -8.34 -2.40 1.77
C ALA A 212 -9.60 -2.52 2.65
N ALA A 213 -10.27 -1.41 2.96
CA ALA A 213 -11.50 -1.38 3.74
C ALA A 213 -12.80 -1.49 2.92
N SER A 214 -12.72 -1.95 1.66
CA SER A 214 -13.89 -2.01 0.77
C SER A 214 -15.05 -2.88 1.29
N SER A 215 -14.76 -4.00 1.96
CA SER A 215 -15.77 -4.85 2.60
C SER A 215 -16.42 -4.18 3.81
N ILE A 216 -15.64 -3.47 4.62
CA ILE A 216 -16.14 -2.70 5.78
C ILE A 216 -17.16 -1.66 5.30
N ARG A 217 -16.87 -0.95 4.21
CA ARG A 217 -17.84 -0.01 3.61
C ARG A 217 -19.10 -0.69 3.10
N ALA A 218 -18.97 -1.85 2.46
CA ALA A 218 -20.11 -2.60 1.99
C ALA A 218 -21.02 -3.02 3.16
N ILE A 219 -20.43 -3.47 4.27
CA ILE A 219 -21.15 -3.81 5.51
C ILE A 219 -21.80 -2.56 6.13
N SER A 220 -21.08 -1.45 6.22
CA SER A 220 -21.65 -0.18 6.70
C SER A 220 -22.86 0.23 5.87
N HIS A 221 -22.76 0.16 4.54
CA HIS A 221 -23.89 0.43 3.67
C HIS A 221 -25.07 -0.51 3.92
N SER A 222 -24.82 -1.81 4.09
CA SER A 222 -25.86 -2.80 4.40
C SER A 222 -26.50 -2.60 5.78
N LEU A 223 -25.73 -2.12 6.76
CA LEU A 223 -26.24 -1.80 8.10
C LEU A 223 -27.14 -0.55 8.05
N LEU A 224 -26.72 0.48 7.31
CA LEU A 224 -27.43 1.76 7.24
C LEU A 224 -28.62 1.77 6.27
N ASN A 225 -28.55 1.00 5.19
CA ASN A 225 -29.55 0.99 4.11
C ASN A 225 -30.01 -0.45 3.83
N ASN A 226 -30.38 -1.17 4.89
CA ASN A 226 -30.85 -2.54 4.78
C ASN A 226 -32.23 -2.60 4.11
N PHE A 227 -32.39 -3.45 3.09
CA PHE A 227 -33.67 -3.67 2.42
C PHE A 227 -34.42 -4.89 2.95
N ARG A 228 -33.72 -5.77 3.67
CA ARG A 228 -34.34 -6.95 4.29
C ARG A 228 -34.97 -6.59 5.62
N CYS A 229 -34.40 -5.69 6.39
CA CYS A 229 -34.87 -5.26 7.71
C CYS A 229 -34.99 -3.73 7.82
N ASP A 230 -35.80 -3.24 8.75
CA ASP A 230 -35.82 -1.81 9.07
C ASP A 230 -34.44 -1.40 9.60
N SER A 231 -33.78 -0.49 8.89
CA SER A 231 -32.43 -0.06 9.24
C SER A 231 -32.30 0.58 10.62
N LYS A 232 -33.36 1.23 11.14
CA LYS A 232 -33.35 1.84 12.48
C LYS A 232 -33.46 0.76 13.56
N LEU A 233 -34.30 -0.26 13.36
CA LEU A 233 -34.39 -1.41 14.27
C LEU A 233 -33.10 -2.24 14.25
N LEU A 234 -32.53 -2.46 13.06
CA LEU A 234 -31.26 -3.16 12.89
C LEU A 234 -30.10 -2.48 13.64
N LEU A 235 -30.03 -1.14 13.54
CA LEU A 235 -29.04 -0.33 14.26
C LEU A 235 -29.24 -0.40 15.79
N LYS A 236 -30.48 -0.36 16.27
CA LYS A 236 -30.79 -0.50 17.70
C LYS A 236 -30.41 -1.89 18.22
N GLU A 237 -30.74 -2.95 17.49
CA GLU A 237 -30.37 -4.31 17.88
C GLU A 237 -28.84 -4.48 17.97
N TYR A 238 -28.10 -3.93 17.00
CA TYR A 238 -26.65 -3.92 17.05
C TYR A 238 -26.11 -3.09 18.22
N GLN A 239 -26.70 -1.93 18.51
CA GLN A 239 -26.34 -1.08 19.65
C GLN A 239 -26.51 -1.82 20.98
N ASP A 240 -27.63 -2.53 21.16
CA ASP A 240 -27.89 -3.31 22.36
C ASP A 240 -26.81 -4.37 22.57
N ILE A 241 -26.46 -5.13 21.53
CA ILE A 241 -25.41 -6.17 21.57
C ILE A 241 -24.04 -5.55 21.88
N LEU A 242 -23.74 -4.38 21.30
CA LEU A 242 -22.49 -3.67 21.53
C LEU A 242 -22.35 -3.18 22.98
N ILE A 243 -23.41 -2.59 23.54
CA ILE A 243 -23.40 -2.03 24.91
C ILE A 243 -23.38 -3.14 25.96
N SER A 244 -24.20 -4.17 25.78
CA SER A 244 -24.27 -5.30 26.72
C SER A 244 -23.04 -6.22 26.66
N GLY A 245 -22.27 -6.15 25.57
CA GLY A 245 -21.14 -7.04 25.29
C GLY A 245 -21.57 -8.44 24.83
N ASN A 246 -22.69 -8.95 25.36
CA ASN A 246 -23.40 -10.12 24.85
C ASN A 246 -24.92 -10.00 25.05
N LYS A 247 -25.69 -10.60 24.13
CA LYS A 247 -27.16 -10.63 24.17
C LYS A 247 -27.67 -12.02 23.83
N LYS A 248 -28.72 -12.50 24.48
CA LYS A 248 -29.31 -13.81 24.18
C LYS A 248 -29.86 -13.85 22.75
N TYR A 249 -29.59 -14.93 22.01
CA TYR A 249 -30.18 -15.16 20.70
C TYR A 249 -31.69 -15.43 20.84
N GLN A 250 -32.48 -14.62 20.14
CA GLN A 250 -33.95 -14.70 20.13
C GLN A 250 -34.50 -15.02 18.73
N GLY A 251 -33.62 -15.12 17.72
CA GLY A 251 -34.03 -15.48 16.36
C GLY A 251 -34.88 -14.43 15.65
N ASN A 252 -34.90 -13.20 16.15
CA ASN A 252 -35.59 -12.09 15.50
C ASN A 252 -34.89 -11.73 14.17
N LYS A 253 -35.59 -10.90 13.38
CA LYS A 253 -35.20 -10.61 12.00
C LYS A 253 -33.89 -9.84 11.93
N GLU A 254 -33.70 -8.90 12.85
CA GLU A 254 -32.52 -8.03 12.97
C GLU A 254 -31.29 -8.85 13.36
N GLN A 255 -31.40 -9.75 14.35
CA GLN A 255 -30.31 -10.64 14.75
C GLN A 255 -29.88 -11.57 13.62
N LYS A 256 -30.84 -12.18 12.91
CA LYS A 256 -30.56 -13.01 11.74
C LYS A 256 -29.83 -12.22 10.65
N GLU A 257 -30.26 -10.99 10.39
CA GLU A 257 -29.61 -10.13 9.41
C GLU A 257 -28.20 -9.70 9.85
N LEU A 258 -27.99 -9.34 11.11
CA LEU A 258 -26.66 -9.01 11.64
C LEU A 258 -25.70 -10.20 11.58
N LEU A 259 -26.20 -11.42 11.82
CA LEU A 259 -25.44 -12.67 11.63
C LEU A 259 -25.08 -12.86 10.15
N LEU A 260 -26.02 -12.67 9.23
CA LEU A 260 -25.76 -12.78 7.77
C LEU A 260 -24.72 -11.76 7.28
N LEU A 261 -24.73 -10.55 7.84
CA LEU A 261 -23.71 -9.52 7.54
C LEU A 261 -22.34 -9.85 8.18
N GLY A 262 -22.29 -10.78 9.12
CA GLY A 262 -21.09 -11.12 9.90
C GLY A 262 -20.70 -10.04 10.89
N LEU A 263 -21.60 -9.10 11.23
CA LEU A 263 -21.37 -8.05 12.22
C LEU A 263 -21.36 -8.61 13.64
N ILE A 264 -22.13 -9.68 13.86
CA ILE A 264 -22.20 -10.42 15.11
C ILE A 264 -21.93 -11.91 14.84
N VAL A 265 -21.52 -12.62 15.88
CA VAL A 265 -21.38 -14.08 15.89
C VAL A 265 -22.25 -14.65 16.99
N GLN A 266 -22.76 -15.86 16.78
CA GLN A 266 -23.47 -16.63 17.78
C GLN A 266 -22.51 -17.67 18.38
N GLU A 267 -22.30 -17.60 19.69
CA GLU A 267 -21.61 -18.62 20.48
C GLU A 267 -22.61 -19.21 21.47
N ASN A 268 -22.99 -20.46 21.25
CA ASN A 268 -24.11 -21.10 21.96
C ASN A 268 -25.39 -20.27 21.81
N ASP A 269 -26.00 -19.85 22.92
CA ASP A 269 -27.20 -19.03 22.96
C ASP A 269 -26.92 -17.51 23.04
N TRP A 270 -25.67 -17.09 22.87
CA TRP A 270 -25.26 -15.69 23.03
C TRP A 270 -24.72 -15.09 21.73
N LEU A 271 -25.12 -13.85 21.49
CA LEU A 271 -24.67 -13.00 20.40
C LEU A 271 -23.64 -12.00 20.93
N LYS A 272 -22.58 -11.79 20.17
CA LYS A 272 -21.59 -10.74 20.43
C LYS A 272 -21.08 -10.13 19.13
N VAL A 273 -20.55 -8.91 19.19
CA VAL A 273 -19.91 -8.27 18.03
C VAL A 273 -18.73 -9.12 17.57
N SER A 274 -18.68 -9.42 16.26
CA SER A 274 -17.84 -10.49 15.74
C SER A 274 -16.34 -10.21 15.82
N ASN A 275 -15.93 -8.94 15.79
CA ASN A 275 -14.52 -8.58 15.81
C ASN A 275 -14.24 -7.15 16.30
N ILE A 276 -12.99 -6.92 16.66
CA ILE A 276 -12.49 -5.67 17.25
C ILE A 276 -12.56 -4.51 16.24
N ILE A 277 -12.32 -4.77 14.94
CA ILE A 277 -12.41 -3.72 13.90
C ILE A 277 -13.83 -3.15 13.84
N TYR A 278 -14.86 -4.00 13.85
CA TYR A 278 -16.26 -3.55 13.85
C TYR A 278 -16.63 -2.81 15.13
N GLN A 279 -16.14 -3.25 16.29
CA GLN A 279 -16.35 -2.51 17.56
C GLN A 279 -15.76 -1.09 17.52
N HIS A 280 -14.61 -0.90 16.85
CA HIS A 280 -13.98 0.42 16.72
C HIS A 280 -14.69 1.32 15.71
N ILE A 281 -15.13 0.76 14.58
CA ILE A 281 -15.72 1.55 13.47
C ILE A 281 -17.20 1.80 13.68
N PHE A 282 -17.96 0.76 14.02
CA PHE A 282 -19.39 0.84 14.32
C PHE A 282 -19.56 0.92 15.84
N ASN A 283 -18.91 1.91 16.44
CA ASN A 283 -18.94 2.15 17.88
C ASN A 283 -20.25 2.87 18.29
N GLN A 284 -20.42 3.12 19.59
CA GLN A 284 -21.62 3.77 20.11
C GLN A 284 -21.88 5.15 19.48
N GLU A 285 -20.83 5.95 19.28
CA GLU A 285 -20.92 7.28 18.66
C GLU A 285 -21.41 7.20 17.21
N PHE A 286 -20.83 6.29 16.41
CA PHE A 286 -21.25 6.05 15.04
C PHE A 286 -22.74 5.68 14.98
N ILE A 287 -23.19 4.76 15.85
CA ILE A 287 -24.58 4.30 15.84
C ILE A 287 -25.54 5.41 16.28
N ALA A 288 -25.19 6.18 17.33
CA ALA A 288 -26.00 7.29 17.81
C ALA A 288 -26.19 8.36 16.72
N ASN A 289 -25.10 8.77 16.06
CA ASN A 289 -25.12 9.74 14.97
C ASN A 289 -25.99 9.27 13.80
N GLU A 290 -25.94 7.99 13.44
CA GLU A 290 -26.74 7.44 12.33
C GLU A 290 -28.22 7.27 12.70
N LEU A 291 -28.53 6.96 13.96
CA LEU A 291 -29.91 6.93 14.46
C LEU A 291 -30.53 8.33 14.49
N GLU A 292 -29.77 9.36 14.87
CA GLU A 292 -30.22 10.76 14.86
C GLU A 292 -30.47 11.26 13.43
N LYS A 293 -29.54 11.00 12.49
CA LYS A 293 -29.76 11.34 11.07
C LYS A 293 -31.03 10.70 10.51
N LYS A 294 -31.40 9.51 10.99
CA LYS A 294 -32.62 8.82 10.58
C LYS A 294 -33.87 9.41 11.25
N SER A 295 -33.82 9.88 12.49
CA SER A 295 -34.96 10.56 13.13
C SER A 295 -35.26 11.91 12.48
N LEU A 296 -34.22 12.70 12.16
CA LEU A 296 -34.37 14.02 11.51
C LEU A 296 -35.00 13.92 10.11
N LYS A 297 -34.70 12.85 9.36
CA LYS A 297 -35.36 12.59 8.07
C LYS A 297 -36.84 12.26 8.21
N THR A 298 -37.23 11.53 9.25
CA THR A 298 -38.64 11.22 9.51
C THR A 298 -39.42 12.48 9.90
N SER A 299 -38.82 13.38 10.69
CA SER A 299 -39.47 14.64 11.09
C SER A 299 -39.64 15.64 9.94
N ASN A 300 -38.70 15.70 8.99
CA ASN A 300 -38.80 16.59 7.83
C ASN A 300 -39.75 16.08 6.72
N THR A 301 -40.39 14.92 6.92
CA THR A 301 -41.35 14.34 5.95
C THR A 301 -42.79 14.37 6.47
N ILE A 302 -43.05 15.03 7.61
CA ILE A 302 -44.40 15.19 8.16
C ILE A 302 -44.81 16.67 8.01
N ASP A 303 -45.81 16.89 7.17
CA ASP A 303 -46.74 18.02 7.08
C ASP A 303 -46.21 19.44 6.76
N ILE A 304 -46.27 19.80 5.46
CA ILE A 304 -46.74 21.14 5.05
C ILE A 304 -48.07 20.95 4.33
N ASN A 305 -49.13 20.72 5.12
CA ASN A 305 -50.51 21.09 4.80
C ASN A 305 -51.34 20.97 6.08
N ASN A 306 -51.24 21.98 6.95
CA ASN A 306 -52.42 22.67 7.49
C ASN A 306 -52.02 23.82 8.41
N SER A 307 -52.74 24.92 8.20
CA SER A 307 -52.66 26.23 8.82
C SER A 307 -53.32 26.28 10.21
N HIS A 308 -52.66 26.87 11.21
CA HIS A 308 -53.01 28.16 11.85
C HIS A 308 -52.23 28.40 13.16
N PRO A 309 -52.02 29.67 13.58
CA PRO A 309 -51.11 30.03 14.66
C PRO A 309 -51.83 30.20 16.00
N VAL A 310 -51.22 29.72 17.08
CA VAL A 310 -51.54 30.16 18.44
C VAL A 310 -50.24 30.51 19.18
N LYS A 311 -50.17 31.77 19.61
CA LYS A 311 -49.15 32.32 20.52
C LYS A 311 -49.24 31.65 21.89
N SER A 312 -48.12 31.54 22.62
CA SER A 312 -47.99 32.11 23.99
C SER A 312 -46.68 31.73 24.68
N ALA A 313 -46.04 32.79 25.19
CA ALA A 313 -45.42 32.94 26.51
C ALA A 313 -44.13 32.18 26.90
N SER A 314 -43.12 33.02 27.02
CA SER A 314 -41.90 33.00 27.84
C SER A 314 -42.03 32.38 29.25
N SER A 315 -40.94 31.80 29.74
CA SER A 315 -40.38 32.14 31.05
C SER A 315 -38.89 31.83 31.13
N ILE A 316 -38.16 32.86 31.59
CA ILE A 316 -36.75 32.90 31.95
C ILE A 316 -36.64 32.44 33.40
N ILE A 317 -35.63 31.63 33.77
CA ILE A 317 -34.84 31.84 35.00
C ILE A 317 -33.37 31.50 34.70
N GLU A 318 -32.55 32.48 35.06
CA GLU A 318 -31.11 32.62 34.97
C GLU A 318 -30.46 32.18 36.30
N TYR A 319 -29.31 31.51 36.26
CA TYR A 319 -28.28 31.72 37.29
C TYR A 319 -26.88 31.41 36.74
N ASN A 320 -26.03 32.41 36.92
CA ASN A 320 -24.63 32.51 36.56
C ASN A 320 -23.80 32.47 37.85
N PRO A 321 -22.56 31.95 37.81
CA PRO A 321 -21.48 32.75 38.36
C PRO A 321 -20.30 32.86 37.40
N GLN A 322 -19.95 34.11 37.10
CA GLN A 322 -18.67 34.54 36.55
C GLN A 322 -17.66 34.68 37.68
N VAL A 323 -16.40 34.23 37.46
CA VAL A 323 -15.19 35.06 37.60
C VAL A 323 -14.12 34.57 36.61
N SER A 324 -13.58 35.54 35.89
CA SER A 324 -12.59 35.61 34.80
C SER A 324 -11.16 35.21 35.23
N ILE A 325 -10.20 34.95 34.34
CA ILE A 325 -9.39 35.94 33.56
C ILE A 325 -8.89 35.23 32.27
N GLU A 326 -9.32 35.66 31.07
CA GLU A 326 -8.55 36.36 29.98
C GLU A 326 -7.17 35.75 29.66
N GLU A 327 -6.81 35.43 28.40
CA GLU A 327 -6.75 36.33 27.25
C GLU A 327 -7.05 35.66 25.88
N THR A 328 -7.90 36.36 25.12
CA THR A 328 -7.90 36.60 23.66
C THR A 328 -7.23 35.62 22.69
N VAL A 329 -8.09 34.97 21.90
CA VAL A 329 -7.83 34.58 20.50
C VAL A 329 -8.36 35.70 19.60
N PRO A 330 -7.79 35.90 18.39
CA PRO A 330 -8.67 36.12 17.25
C PRO A 330 -8.39 35.15 16.11
N ALA A 331 -9.48 34.77 15.46
CA ALA A 331 -9.53 33.95 14.27
C ALA A 331 -9.85 34.82 13.04
N PHE A 332 -9.55 34.24 11.87
CA PHE A 332 -10.00 34.60 10.51
C PHE A 332 -9.51 35.96 9.95
N THR A 333 -8.93 36.03 8.75
CA THR A 333 -9.63 35.83 7.47
C THR A 333 -8.62 35.86 6.32
N GLN A 334 -9.02 35.27 5.18
CA GLN A 334 -8.39 35.34 3.87
C GLN A 334 -8.50 36.75 3.26
N THR A 335 -7.50 37.15 2.47
CA THR A 335 -7.72 38.01 1.29
C THR A 335 -6.65 37.80 0.23
N ASP A 336 -7.12 37.86 -1.01
CA ASP A 336 -6.43 37.69 -2.28
C ASP A 336 -5.37 38.75 -2.61
N ALA A 337 -4.52 38.39 -3.58
CA ALA A 337 -4.16 39.16 -4.78
C ALA A 337 -2.68 39.54 -5.00
N LYS A 338 -2.19 39.06 -6.16
CA LYS A 338 -1.32 39.71 -7.18
C LYS A 338 -0.01 40.37 -6.74
N ALA A 339 1.09 39.90 -7.35
CA ALA A 339 2.31 40.69 -7.52
C ALA A 339 3.01 40.45 -8.86
N GLN A 340 3.18 41.53 -9.63
CA GLN A 340 4.22 41.84 -10.63
C GLN A 340 4.03 43.34 -11.02
N PRO A 341 4.99 44.09 -11.61
CA PRO A 341 6.35 43.76 -12.07
C PRO A 341 7.46 44.88 -11.92
N ASN A 342 8.64 44.61 -12.52
CA ASN A 342 9.71 45.50 -13.04
C ASN A 342 10.69 46.16 -12.04
N SER A 343 11.99 46.39 -12.32
CA SER A 343 12.70 46.72 -13.58
C SER A 343 14.25 46.53 -13.49
N VAL A 344 14.88 46.35 -14.66
CA VAL A 344 16.33 46.40 -14.98
C VAL A 344 16.84 47.87 -15.04
N PRO A 345 18.15 48.18 -14.96
CA PRO A 345 18.89 48.50 -16.21
C PRO A 345 20.38 48.06 -16.29
N LYS A 346 20.85 47.95 -17.54
CA LYS A 346 22.23 47.81 -18.06
C LYS A 346 23.13 49.02 -17.74
N GLN A 347 24.46 48.83 -17.78
CA GLN A 347 25.36 49.74 -18.54
C GLN A 347 26.78 49.17 -18.80
N THR A 348 27.38 49.70 -19.87
CA THR A 348 28.57 49.31 -20.63
C THR A 348 29.67 50.38 -20.51
N ILE A 349 30.95 49.96 -20.52
CA ILE A 349 32.18 50.57 -21.12
C ILE A 349 32.57 52.04 -20.80
N SER A 350 33.81 52.25 -20.30
CA SER A 350 34.78 53.22 -20.87
C SER A 350 36.22 53.01 -20.35
N THR A 351 37.16 53.28 -21.26
CA THR A 351 38.65 53.30 -21.30
C THR A 351 39.32 54.29 -20.29
N THR A 352 40.61 54.21 -19.91
CA THR A 352 41.84 54.52 -20.70
C THR A 352 43.16 54.09 -19.98
N ALA A 353 44.22 53.92 -20.78
CA ALA A 353 45.57 53.45 -20.43
C ALA A 353 46.53 54.49 -19.79
N SER A 354 47.67 54.02 -19.26
CA SER A 354 49.01 54.59 -19.54
C SER A 354 50.16 53.66 -19.09
N LEU A 355 51.21 53.63 -19.92
CA LEU A 355 52.46 52.88 -19.81
C LEU A 355 53.61 53.87 -19.53
N THR A 356 54.61 53.49 -18.73
CA THR A 356 55.99 54.01 -18.86
C THR A 356 57.04 52.97 -18.44
N ARG A 357 58.01 52.75 -19.33
CA ARG A 357 59.29 52.00 -19.15
C ARG A 357 60.34 52.89 -18.49
N ILE A 358 61.36 52.32 -17.80
CA ILE A 358 62.81 52.69 -17.94
C ILE A 358 63.72 51.48 -17.62
N ASN A 359 64.85 51.37 -18.35
CA ASN A 359 65.94 50.37 -18.34
C ASN A 359 67.01 50.59 -17.23
N SER A 360 67.85 49.57 -16.90
CA SER A 360 69.34 49.65 -16.89
C SER A 360 70.06 48.43 -16.25
N LEU A 361 71.35 48.27 -16.58
CA LEU A 361 72.25 47.10 -16.46
C LEU A 361 73.10 47.02 -15.14
N VAL A 362 73.31 45.78 -14.61
CA VAL A 362 74.58 45.07 -14.17
C VAL A 362 75.41 45.69 -12.99
N PRO A 363 75.93 44.95 -11.96
CA PRO A 363 76.79 43.76 -12.07
C PRO A 363 76.63 42.59 -11.07
N LEU A 364 77.28 41.48 -11.44
CA LEU A 364 77.45 40.24 -10.71
C LEU A 364 78.10 40.45 -9.33
N ALA A 365 77.33 40.28 -8.24
CA ALA A 365 77.88 39.97 -6.92
C ALA A 365 76.86 39.33 -5.93
N ALA A 366 75.75 38.76 -6.42
CA ALA A 366 74.71 38.22 -5.53
C ALA A 366 74.18 36.83 -5.91
N ILE A 367 74.86 36.10 -6.80
CA ILE A 367 74.38 34.79 -7.30
C ILE A 367 74.81 33.64 -6.37
N ALA A 368 75.81 33.82 -5.50
CA ALA A 368 76.25 32.75 -4.58
C ALA A 368 75.42 32.63 -3.29
N LEU A 369 74.66 33.65 -2.90
CA LEU A 369 73.78 33.62 -1.71
C LEU A 369 72.29 33.51 -2.04
N LEU A 370 71.90 33.78 -3.29
CA LEU A 370 70.52 33.58 -3.73
C LEU A 370 70.21 32.13 -4.07
N ILE A 371 71.17 31.27 -4.40
CA ILE A 371 70.89 29.85 -4.69
C ILE A 371 70.51 29.07 -3.40
N PRO A 372 71.20 29.22 -2.25
CA PRO A 372 70.75 28.62 -1.00
C PRO A 372 69.44 29.24 -0.50
N LEU A 373 69.26 30.56 -0.62
CA LEU A 373 68.04 31.25 -0.18
C LEU A 373 66.84 30.90 -1.06
N PHE A 374 67.02 30.77 -2.38
CA PHE A 374 65.99 30.34 -3.32
C PHE A 374 65.63 28.87 -3.11
N LEU A 375 66.59 27.98 -2.81
CA LEU A 375 66.28 26.60 -2.42
C LEU A 375 65.55 26.52 -1.07
N ILE A 376 65.92 27.33 -0.07
CA ILE A 376 65.24 27.39 1.23
C ILE A 376 63.84 27.98 1.09
N ILE A 377 63.67 29.07 0.34
CA ILE A 377 62.37 29.71 0.09
C ILE A 377 61.47 28.79 -0.76
N ASN A 378 62.01 28.10 -1.76
CA ASN A 378 61.23 27.19 -2.60
C ASN A 378 60.89 25.89 -1.84
N ASN A 379 61.76 25.41 -0.93
CA ASN A 379 61.46 24.31 -0.02
C ASN A 379 60.43 24.70 1.06
N TYR A 380 60.50 25.93 1.58
CA TYR A 380 59.52 26.47 2.54
C TYR A 380 58.16 26.74 1.89
N LEU A 381 58.14 27.29 0.66
CA LEU A 381 56.92 27.45 -0.14
C LEU A 381 56.33 26.09 -0.54
N ALA A 382 57.16 25.10 -0.90
CA ALA A 382 56.71 23.73 -1.15
C ALA A 382 56.13 23.07 0.11
N SER A 383 56.77 23.24 1.27
CA SER A 383 56.30 22.75 2.57
C SER A 383 54.97 23.39 2.98
N SER A 384 54.84 24.72 2.87
CA SER A 384 53.57 25.41 3.23
C SER A 384 52.43 25.11 2.25
N LYS A 385 52.75 24.84 0.98
CA LYS A 385 51.77 24.40 -0.03
C LYS A 385 51.36 22.94 0.22
N ALA A 386 52.29 22.07 0.61
CA ALA A 386 52.00 20.70 1.02
C ALA A 386 51.16 20.65 2.30
N GLU A 387 51.44 21.50 3.30
CA GLU A 387 50.64 21.65 4.53
C GLU A 387 49.22 22.12 4.24
N LYS A 388 49.06 23.10 3.33
CA LYS A 388 47.73 23.57 2.91
C LYS A 388 46.97 22.53 2.10
N ILE A 389 47.64 21.76 1.25
CA ILE A 389 47.03 20.66 0.49
C ILE A 389 46.61 19.53 1.44
N ALA A 390 47.45 19.17 2.42
CA ALA A 390 47.14 18.18 3.44
C ALA A 390 45.97 18.63 4.32
N ALA A 391 45.97 19.87 4.82
CA ALA A 391 44.88 20.42 5.64
C ALA A 391 43.54 20.50 4.87
N ASN A 392 43.58 20.82 3.57
CA ASN A 392 42.38 20.84 2.72
C ASN A 392 41.87 19.41 2.43
N SER A 393 42.78 18.45 2.27
CA SER A 393 42.44 17.02 2.14
C SER A 393 41.77 16.50 3.42
N THR A 394 42.35 16.78 4.59
CA THR A 394 41.82 16.38 5.89
C THR A 394 40.44 16.98 6.17
N ARG A 395 40.23 18.25 5.80
CA ARG A 395 38.91 18.89 5.92
C ARG A 395 37.86 18.20 5.05
N LYS A 396 38.19 17.88 3.79
CA LYS A 396 37.29 17.19 2.87
C LYS A 396 36.93 15.78 3.35
N ILE A 397 37.87 15.07 4.00
CA ILE A 397 37.63 13.77 4.62
C ILE A 397 36.66 13.88 5.80
N ASN A 398 36.86 14.88 6.68
CA ASN A 398 35.98 15.08 7.84
C ASN A 398 34.55 15.45 7.43
N GLU A 399 34.38 16.29 6.41
CA GLU A 399 33.06 16.65 5.85
C GLU A 399 32.35 15.43 5.25
N LEU A 400 33.10 14.57 4.52
CA LEU A 400 32.57 13.33 3.96
C LEU A 400 32.17 12.34 5.07
N GLN A 401 33.00 12.19 6.10
CA GLN A 401 32.73 11.32 7.24
C GLN A 401 31.46 11.74 7.99
N GLN A 402 31.26 13.04 8.23
CA GLN A 402 30.02 13.56 8.84
C GLN A 402 28.80 13.29 7.96
N PHE A 403 28.92 13.46 6.64
CA PHE A 403 27.85 13.13 5.70
C PHE A 403 27.45 11.65 5.81
N CYS A 404 28.42 10.74 5.81
CA CYS A 404 28.17 9.30 5.88
C CYS A 404 27.54 8.87 7.22
N ASN A 405 27.93 9.50 8.33
CA ASN A 405 27.36 9.22 9.65
C ASN A 405 25.88 9.61 9.77
N GLY A 406 25.39 10.54 8.92
CA GLY A 406 24.01 11.06 8.96
C GLY A 406 23.07 10.48 7.89
N LEU A 407 23.51 9.49 7.10
CA LEU A 407 22.70 8.93 6.03
C LEU A 407 21.56 8.05 6.57
N ASN A 408 20.32 8.40 6.25
CA ASN A 408 19.13 7.60 6.50
C ASN A 408 18.52 7.18 5.14
N ALA A 409 18.42 5.87 4.89
CA ALA A 409 18.18 5.33 3.54
C ALA A 409 16.68 5.22 3.20
N ASP A 410 16.14 6.21 2.51
CA ASP A 410 14.87 6.11 1.77
C ASP A 410 15.14 5.63 0.32
N SER A 411 14.25 4.77 -0.19
CA SER A 411 14.49 3.98 -1.43
C SER A 411 14.74 4.82 -2.71
N GLN A 412 14.07 5.96 -2.90
CA GLN A 412 14.18 6.72 -4.16
C GLN A 412 15.46 7.56 -4.31
N SER A 413 16.26 7.76 -3.25
CA SER A 413 17.53 8.49 -3.30
C SER A 413 18.77 7.59 -3.28
N SER A 414 18.60 6.28 -3.05
CA SER A 414 19.70 5.37 -2.73
C SER A 414 20.67 5.13 -3.90
N LEU A 415 20.19 5.00 -5.15
CA LEU A 415 21.08 4.82 -6.33
C LEU A 415 21.96 6.05 -6.59
N ASN A 416 21.41 7.25 -6.45
CA ASN A 416 22.16 8.50 -6.61
C ASN A 416 23.22 8.65 -5.52
N LEU A 417 22.91 8.21 -4.29
CA LEU A 417 23.84 8.21 -3.17
C LEU A 417 24.97 7.19 -3.38
N ILE A 418 24.67 5.99 -3.88
CA ILE A 418 25.70 5.00 -4.26
C ILE A 418 26.65 5.61 -5.30
N ALA A 419 26.13 6.18 -6.38
CA ALA A 419 26.96 6.78 -7.43
C ALA A 419 27.83 7.93 -6.90
N LYS A 420 27.28 8.77 -6.01
CA LYS A 420 28.01 9.88 -5.37
C LYS A 420 29.14 9.36 -4.47
N LEU A 421 28.88 8.35 -3.64
CA LEU A 421 29.88 7.77 -2.75
C LEU A 421 30.96 7.00 -3.52
N GLU A 422 30.61 6.25 -4.57
CA GLU A 422 31.58 5.58 -5.43
C GLU A 422 32.49 6.57 -6.16
N THR A 423 31.93 7.71 -6.60
CA THR A 423 32.72 8.79 -7.22
C THR A 423 33.70 9.39 -6.20
N ASN A 424 33.25 9.65 -4.98
CA ASN A 424 34.12 10.15 -3.91
C ASN A 424 35.21 9.14 -3.58
N GLN A 425 34.88 7.85 -3.47
CA GLN A 425 35.83 6.77 -3.22
C GLN A 425 36.93 6.72 -4.28
N GLN A 426 36.60 6.96 -5.56
CA GLN A 426 37.58 6.98 -6.66
C GLN A 426 38.43 8.27 -6.72
N GLN A 427 37.92 9.39 -6.24
CA GLN A 427 38.59 10.70 -6.31
C GLN A 427 39.49 10.98 -5.09
N LEU A 428 39.41 10.16 -4.05
CA LEU A 428 40.23 10.30 -2.86
C LEU A 428 41.62 9.69 -3.10
N LEU A 429 42.65 10.49 -2.80
CA LEU A 429 44.06 10.08 -2.81
C LEU A 429 44.48 9.37 -1.49
N SER A 430 43.58 9.34 -0.51
CA SER A 430 43.77 8.77 0.83
C SER A 430 42.65 7.78 1.17
N ASP A 431 42.79 7.04 2.27
CA ASP A 431 41.83 6.02 2.69
C ASP A 431 40.39 6.56 2.80
N PHE A 432 39.44 5.77 2.27
CA PHE A 432 38.02 6.09 2.34
C PHE A 432 37.54 5.89 3.79
N PRO A 433 36.74 6.82 4.37
CA PRO A 433 36.33 6.69 5.76
C PRO A 433 35.53 5.40 6.00
N ALA A 434 35.85 4.68 7.07
CA ALA A 434 35.18 3.41 7.41
C ALA A 434 33.66 3.56 7.54
N SER A 435 33.16 4.67 8.08
CA SER A 435 31.71 4.92 8.16
C SER A 435 31.07 5.12 6.78
N CYS A 436 31.81 5.63 5.81
CA CYS A 436 31.36 5.70 4.43
C CYS A 436 31.39 4.35 3.73
N ASP A 437 32.36 3.48 4.03
CA ASP A 437 32.35 2.09 3.54
C ASP A 437 31.13 1.34 4.08
N THR A 438 30.83 1.46 5.37
CA THR A 438 29.63 0.85 5.97
C THR A 438 28.36 1.38 5.31
N ALA A 439 28.22 2.71 5.18
CA ALA A 439 27.05 3.32 4.56
C ALA A 439 26.89 2.93 3.07
N LEU A 440 27.99 2.87 2.31
CA LEU A 440 27.98 2.48 0.91
C LEU A 440 27.56 1.01 0.74
N ASN A 441 28.09 0.11 1.56
CA ASN A 441 27.74 -1.30 1.51
C ASN A 441 26.29 -1.56 1.95
N GLN A 442 25.80 -0.81 2.95
CA GLN A 442 24.39 -0.85 3.35
C GLN A 442 23.47 -0.36 2.22
N LEU A 443 23.83 0.69 1.50
CA LEU A 443 23.07 1.17 0.34
C LEU A 443 23.04 0.14 -0.80
N ARG A 444 24.19 -0.51 -1.09
CA ARG A 444 24.29 -1.57 -2.12
C ARG A 444 23.36 -2.75 -1.86
N VAL A 445 23.17 -3.13 -0.60
CA VAL A 445 22.24 -4.19 -0.21
C VAL A 445 20.80 -3.70 -0.23
N THR A 446 20.52 -2.52 0.34
CA THR A 446 19.14 -2.02 0.48
C THR A 446 18.46 -1.68 -0.85
N VAL A 447 19.24 -1.37 -1.90
CA VAL A 447 18.71 -1.09 -3.24
C VAL A 447 18.31 -2.35 -4.03
N ALA A 448 18.84 -3.52 -3.65
CA ALA A 448 18.61 -4.80 -4.32
C ALA A 448 17.10 -5.15 -4.50
N PRO A 449 16.25 -5.06 -3.47
CA PRO A 449 14.80 -5.30 -3.63
C PRO A 449 14.12 -4.33 -4.60
N GLN A 450 14.54 -3.05 -4.65
CA GLN A 450 13.94 -2.09 -5.58
C GLN A 450 14.31 -2.41 -7.03
N LEU A 451 15.59 -2.64 -7.29
CA LEU A 451 16.07 -3.03 -8.62
C LEU A 451 15.43 -4.34 -9.08
N GLY A 452 15.20 -5.29 -8.17
CA GLY A 452 14.46 -6.52 -8.47
C GLY A 452 12.99 -6.28 -8.87
N LYS A 453 12.31 -5.25 -8.34
CA LYS A 453 10.94 -4.88 -8.74
C LYS A 453 10.89 -4.14 -10.07
N GLU A 454 11.96 -3.40 -10.40
CA GLU A 454 12.12 -2.67 -11.66
C GLU A 454 12.67 -3.55 -12.79
N ASP A 455 12.80 -4.86 -12.57
CA ASP A 455 13.36 -5.83 -13.53
C ASP A 455 14.84 -5.61 -13.87
N LYS A 456 15.58 -4.94 -12.96
CA LYS A 456 16.99 -4.58 -13.09
C LYS A 456 17.89 -5.48 -12.26
N ILE A 457 17.66 -6.80 -12.34
CA ILE A 457 18.35 -7.78 -11.48
C ILE A 457 19.86 -7.80 -11.71
N LEU A 458 20.32 -7.66 -12.96
CA LEU A 458 21.76 -7.61 -13.26
C LEU A 458 22.45 -6.38 -12.63
N GLU A 459 21.75 -5.25 -12.55
CA GLU A 459 22.25 -4.05 -11.87
C GLU A 459 22.32 -4.27 -10.36
N ALA A 460 21.33 -4.96 -9.80
CA ALA A 460 21.31 -5.31 -8.40
C ALA A 460 22.44 -6.27 -8.03
N ILE A 461 22.65 -7.32 -8.82
CA ILE A 461 23.76 -8.27 -8.63
C ILE A 461 25.11 -7.53 -8.70
N ARG A 462 25.27 -6.55 -9.60
CA ARG A 462 26.48 -5.71 -9.65
C ARG A 462 26.73 -4.93 -8.36
N HIS A 463 25.70 -4.44 -7.69
CA HIS A 463 25.86 -3.76 -6.40
C HIS A 463 26.20 -4.75 -5.28
N LEU A 464 25.53 -5.91 -5.23
CA LEU A 464 25.77 -6.95 -4.23
C LEU A 464 27.20 -7.52 -4.33
N CYS A 465 27.69 -7.77 -5.54
CA CYS A 465 29.05 -8.29 -5.75
C CYS A 465 30.17 -7.28 -5.44
N LYS A 466 29.84 -6.01 -5.19
CA LYS A 466 30.81 -5.00 -4.72
C LYS A 466 30.91 -4.96 -3.20
N VAL A 467 30.05 -5.66 -2.46
CA VAL A 467 30.12 -5.76 -1.00
C VAL A 467 31.29 -6.68 -0.63
N PRO A 468 32.29 -6.21 0.14
CA PRO A 468 33.43 -7.04 0.55
C PRO A 468 33.00 -8.19 1.47
N GLY A 469 33.65 -9.34 1.38
CA GLY A 469 33.33 -10.51 2.21
C GLY A 469 33.48 -10.29 3.72
N HIS A 470 34.34 -9.35 4.13
CA HIS A 470 34.51 -8.96 5.54
C HIS A 470 33.54 -7.86 6.00
N SER A 471 32.62 -7.42 5.15
CA SER A 471 31.59 -6.44 5.51
C SER A 471 30.48 -7.11 6.29
N GLU A 472 29.95 -6.43 7.33
CA GLU A 472 28.74 -6.88 8.04
C GLU A 472 27.53 -7.05 7.11
N MET A 473 27.51 -6.34 5.98
CA MET A 473 26.45 -6.42 4.96
C MET A 473 26.64 -7.59 3.97
N ASN A 474 27.73 -8.36 4.07
CA ASN A 474 27.98 -9.48 3.16
C ASN A 474 26.93 -10.58 3.31
N ILE A 475 26.46 -10.85 4.53
CA ILE A 475 25.40 -11.85 4.78
C ILE A 475 24.11 -11.45 4.06
N ASP A 476 23.68 -10.19 4.18
CA ASP A 476 22.49 -9.71 3.47
C ASP A 476 22.68 -9.75 1.95
N ALA A 477 23.90 -9.49 1.48
CA ALA A 477 24.22 -9.60 0.06
C ALA A 477 24.13 -11.05 -0.45
N GLU A 478 24.64 -12.02 0.32
CA GLU A 478 24.51 -13.45 0.04
C GLU A 478 23.05 -13.89 0.01
N VAL A 479 22.22 -13.41 0.94
CA VAL A 479 20.80 -13.74 1.01
C VAL A 479 20.06 -13.29 -0.25
N TRP A 480 20.28 -12.05 -0.70
CA TRP A 480 19.66 -11.55 -1.93
C TRP A 480 20.16 -12.30 -3.16
N LEU A 481 21.46 -12.56 -3.24
CA LEU A 481 22.03 -13.24 -4.39
C LEU A 481 21.56 -14.71 -4.46
N ARG A 482 21.49 -15.42 -3.32
CA ARG A 482 20.96 -16.79 -3.22
C ARG A 482 19.51 -16.85 -3.65
N ARG A 483 18.69 -15.91 -3.19
CA ARG A 483 17.27 -15.81 -3.56
C ARG A 483 17.07 -15.69 -5.07
N TRP A 484 17.89 -14.89 -5.76
CA TRP A 484 17.81 -14.79 -7.22
C TRP A 484 18.41 -15.98 -7.93
N TYR A 485 19.49 -16.55 -7.39
CA TYR A 485 20.12 -17.77 -7.88
C TYR A 485 19.17 -18.98 -7.89
N GLU A 486 18.31 -19.11 -6.87
CA GLU A 486 17.32 -20.19 -6.72
C GLU A 486 15.95 -19.88 -7.37
N SER A 487 15.75 -18.67 -7.88
CA SER A 487 14.48 -18.23 -8.46
C SER A 487 14.11 -19.02 -9.72
N ALA A 488 12.84 -19.45 -9.84
CA ALA A 488 12.33 -20.05 -11.07
C ALA A 488 12.32 -19.08 -12.27
N SER A 489 12.18 -17.78 -12.00
CA SER A 489 12.15 -16.74 -13.03
C SER A 489 13.55 -16.25 -13.42
N TRP A 490 14.47 -16.19 -12.46
CA TRP A 490 15.75 -15.48 -12.60
C TRP A 490 16.99 -16.31 -12.32
N GLY A 491 16.82 -17.54 -11.83
CA GLY A 491 17.92 -18.40 -11.41
C GLY A 491 18.84 -18.79 -12.56
N LYS A 492 18.29 -19.05 -13.76
CA LYS A 492 19.10 -19.37 -14.94
C LYS A 492 19.99 -18.19 -15.36
N GLU A 493 19.44 -16.99 -15.38
CA GLU A 493 20.17 -15.77 -15.79
C GLU A 493 21.16 -15.30 -14.72
N THR A 494 20.80 -15.42 -13.45
CA THR A 494 21.68 -15.13 -12.31
C THR A 494 22.89 -16.08 -12.29
N LYS A 495 22.67 -17.39 -12.49
CA LYS A 495 23.72 -18.40 -12.62
C LYS A 495 24.68 -18.07 -13.76
N PHE A 496 24.12 -17.83 -14.94
CA PHE A 496 24.89 -17.46 -16.13
C PHE A 496 25.74 -16.21 -15.88
N TYR A 497 25.16 -15.15 -15.32
CA TYR A 497 25.89 -13.92 -15.05
C TYR A 497 27.04 -14.11 -14.05
N LEU A 498 26.83 -14.87 -12.98
CA LEU A 498 27.87 -15.17 -11.99
C LEU A 498 29.02 -16.00 -12.59
N GLU A 499 28.71 -16.97 -13.45
CA GLU A 499 29.72 -17.74 -14.17
C GLU A 499 30.53 -16.87 -15.15
N GLU A 500 29.88 -15.89 -15.81
CA GLU A 500 30.55 -14.99 -16.76
C GLU A 500 31.51 -14.00 -16.09
N ILE A 501 31.15 -13.43 -14.93
CA ILE A 501 32.04 -12.51 -14.20
C ILE A 501 33.28 -13.24 -13.67
N GLU A 502 33.13 -14.50 -13.26
CA GLU A 502 34.22 -15.34 -12.77
C GLU A 502 35.17 -15.73 -13.91
N LYS A 503 34.64 -16.09 -15.09
CA LYS A 503 35.43 -16.50 -16.27
C LYS A 503 36.13 -15.34 -16.98
N HIS A 504 35.48 -14.19 -17.12
CA HIS A 504 35.93 -13.15 -18.07
C HIS A 504 36.47 -11.87 -17.43
N GLN A 505 36.12 -11.56 -16.18
CA GLN A 505 36.52 -10.29 -15.55
C GLN A 505 37.58 -10.45 -14.46
N ASN A 506 37.96 -11.70 -14.12
CA ASN A 506 38.82 -12.01 -12.98
C ASN A 506 38.34 -11.33 -11.68
N ARG A 507 37.02 -11.11 -11.56
CA ARG A 507 36.35 -10.44 -10.44
C ARG A 507 35.52 -11.50 -9.72
N ASN A 508 35.93 -11.85 -8.51
CA ASN A 508 35.12 -12.70 -7.65
C ASN A 508 33.94 -11.87 -7.08
N CYS A 509 32.76 -12.46 -7.00
CA CYS A 509 31.62 -11.89 -6.29
C CYS A 509 31.64 -12.45 -4.86
N PRO A 510 32.03 -11.69 -3.82
CA PRO A 510 32.17 -12.23 -2.47
C PRO A 510 30.87 -12.87 -1.95
N ALA A 511 29.73 -12.24 -2.28
CA ALA A 511 28.40 -12.72 -1.94
C ALA A 511 27.92 -13.98 -2.70
N ALA A 512 28.70 -14.47 -3.67
CA ALA A 512 28.37 -15.71 -4.41
C ALA A 512 28.85 -16.98 -3.70
N HIS A 513 29.63 -16.84 -2.62
CA HIS A 513 29.92 -17.95 -1.73
C HIS A 513 28.73 -18.14 -0.79
N PHE A 514 27.77 -18.97 -1.21
CA PHE A 514 26.65 -19.35 -0.36
C PHE A 514 27.20 -20.16 0.83
N THR A 515 27.53 -19.49 1.91
CA THR A 515 27.95 -20.14 3.15
C THR A 515 26.88 -21.16 3.55
N GLU A 516 27.28 -22.42 3.76
CA GLU A 516 26.41 -23.48 4.26
C GLU A 516 26.08 -23.23 5.74
N HIS A 517 25.42 -22.12 6.06
CA HIS A 517 24.75 -21.98 7.34
C HIS A 517 23.46 -22.79 7.29
N LYS A 518 23.64 -24.11 7.47
CA LYS A 518 22.61 -25.01 8.00
C LYS A 518 22.49 -24.72 9.49
N GLU A 519 21.56 -23.85 9.88
CA GLU A 519 20.84 -23.97 11.16
C GLU A 519 19.39 -23.53 10.97
#